data_AF-A0A966WW08-F1
#
_entry.id   AF-A0A966WW08-F1
#
_cell.length_a   1.000
_cell.length_b   1.000
_cell.length_c   1.000
_cell.angle_alpha   90.00
_cell.angle_beta   90.00
_cell.angle_gamma   90.00
#
_symmetry.space_group_name_H-M   'P 1'
#
loop_
_entity.id
_entity.type
_entity.pdbx_description
1 polymer ?
#
loop_
_entity_poly.entity_id
_entity_poly.type
_entity_poly.pdbx_seq_one_letter_code
_entity_poly.pdbx_strand_id
1 'polypeptide(L)'
;MAATTTLRVLTRRLAAVLPVALIGLSGLGSPGRAADATSTAGGKGAQVYCFMRSAGNSHDVSWNAAYALIKRQSASMFKTSPEHAAVMITEAVVQNPGSFPDCGRYLGSLFEKAAARDAAAGAAPSPSTTTSPAGGAGSGSAPQRTDRYAY
;
A
#
# COMPACT_ATOMS: atom_id res chain seq x y z
N MET A 1 53.27 -47.00 -46.95
CA MET A 1 52.75 -46.05 -47.95
C MET A 1 51.49 -45.45 -47.34
N ALA A 2 51.55 -44.30 -46.64
CA ALA A 2 51.50 -42.91 -47.14
C ALA A 2 50.17 -42.63 -47.89
N ALA A 3 49.38 -41.58 -47.67
CA ALA A 3 49.55 -40.32 -46.94
C ALA A 3 48.17 -39.70 -46.58
N THR A 4 48.22 -38.79 -45.61
CA THR A 4 47.25 -37.74 -45.25
C THR A 4 46.69 -36.95 -46.43
N THR A 5 45.53 -36.28 -46.29
CA THR A 5 45.37 -34.80 -46.25
C THR A 5 43.89 -34.34 -46.34
N THR A 6 43.56 -33.39 -45.47
CA THR A 6 42.42 -32.45 -45.37
C THR A 6 42.01 -31.70 -46.65
N LEU A 7 40.77 -31.18 -46.78
CA LEU A 7 40.47 -29.72 -46.80
C LEU A 7 38.96 -29.41 -47.02
N ARG A 8 38.51 -28.35 -46.33
CA ARG A 8 37.21 -27.66 -46.45
C ARG A 8 37.17 -26.80 -47.73
N VAL A 9 36.01 -26.72 -48.40
CA VAL A 9 35.68 -25.67 -49.39
C VAL A 9 34.20 -25.29 -49.19
N LEU A 10 33.91 -24.18 -48.49
CA LEU A 10 33.60 -22.85 -49.05
C LEU A 10 32.34 -22.83 -49.95
N THR A 11 31.19 -22.42 -49.42
CA THR A 11 30.60 -21.06 -49.45
C THR A 11 29.66 -20.79 -50.63
N ARG A 12 28.42 -20.39 -50.25
CA ARG A 12 27.57 -19.32 -50.81
C ARG A 12 27.49 -19.23 -52.34
N ARG A 13 26.28 -19.32 -52.90
CA ARG A 13 25.71 -18.31 -53.84
C ARG A 13 24.17 -18.41 -53.94
N LEU A 14 23.53 -17.25 -53.71
CA LEU A 14 22.33 -16.67 -54.34
C LEU A 14 20.98 -17.44 -54.31
N ALA A 15 19.85 -16.92 -53.82
CA ALA A 15 19.12 -15.64 -53.98
C ALA A 15 17.82 -15.87 -54.78
N ALA A 16 16.65 -15.50 -54.19
CA ALA A 16 15.38 -15.08 -54.84
C ALA A 16 14.25 -15.19 -53.77
N VAL A 17 13.96 -14.15 -52.98
CA VAL A 17 12.91 -13.13 -53.22
C VAL A 17 11.52 -13.73 -53.49
N LEU A 18 10.61 -13.63 -52.51
CA LEU A 18 9.16 -13.50 -52.75
C LEU A 18 8.56 -12.45 -51.79
N PRO A 19 7.84 -11.43 -52.29
CA PRO A 19 7.26 -10.35 -51.48
C PRO A 19 5.77 -10.56 -51.19
N VAL A 20 5.22 -9.64 -50.39
CA VAL A 20 3.81 -9.17 -50.34
C VAL A 20 2.94 -9.68 -49.17
N ALA A 21 2.72 -8.72 -48.26
CA ALA A 21 1.50 -8.33 -47.54
C ALA A 21 0.78 -9.34 -46.64
N LEU A 22 0.82 -9.03 -45.34
CA LEU A 22 -0.36 -9.07 -44.48
C LEU A 22 -0.38 -7.79 -43.63
N ILE A 23 -1.09 -6.80 -44.14
CA ILE A 23 -1.52 -5.60 -43.42
C ILE A 23 -2.64 -6.03 -42.47
N GLY A 24 -2.52 -5.63 -41.20
CA GLY A 24 -3.66 -5.27 -40.36
C GLY A 24 -4.23 -6.36 -39.46
N LEU A 25 -3.67 -6.51 -38.24
CA LEU A 25 -4.48 -6.77 -37.04
C LEU A 25 -3.79 -6.26 -35.76
N SER A 26 -3.33 -5.00 -35.78
CA SER A 26 -2.88 -4.32 -34.56
C SER A 26 -4.08 -3.68 -33.89
N GLY A 27 -4.96 -4.52 -33.34
CA GLY A 27 -6.23 -4.10 -32.75
C GLY A 27 -6.80 -5.12 -31.78
N LEU A 28 -5.96 -5.95 -31.15
CA LEU A 28 -6.37 -6.56 -29.89
C LEU A 28 -6.24 -5.47 -28.84
N GLY A 29 -7.31 -4.70 -28.65
CA GLY A 29 -7.58 -4.12 -27.35
C GLY A 29 -7.52 -5.28 -26.37
N SER A 30 -6.47 -5.35 -25.57
CA SER A 30 -6.40 -6.23 -24.42
C SER A 30 -7.74 -6.09 -23.71
N PRO A 31 -8.57 -7.14 -23.55
CA PRO A 31 -9.69 -7.02 -22.63
C PRO A 31 -9.03 -6.61 -21.32
N GLY A 32 -9.33 -5.40 -20.86
CA GLY A 32 -8.83 -4.90 -19.59
C GLY A 32 -9.09 -6.03 -18.62
N ARG A 33 -8.00 -6.67 -18.15
CA ARG A 33 -8.10 -7.73 -17.16
C ARG A 33 -8.90 -7.07 -16.06
N ALA A 34 -10.11 -7.57 -15.80
CA ALA A 34 -10.83 -7.21 -14.60
C ALA A 34 -9.80 -7.37 -13.48
N ALA A 35 -9.37 -6.23 -12.91
CA ALA A 35 -8.32 -6.25 -11.93
C ALA A 35 -8.84 -7.19 -10.85
N ASP A 36 -8.12 -8.29 -10.62
CA ASP A 36 -8.51 -9.20 -9.56
C ASP A 36 -8.69 -8.34 -8.31
N ALA A 37 -9.80 -8.50 -7.60
CA ALA A 37 -10.10 -7.69 -6.43
C ALA A 37 -8.96 -7.77 -5.39
N THR A 38 -8.10 -8.80 -5.48
CA THR A 38 -6.88 -8.99 -4.68
C THR A 38 -5.56 -8.66 -5.40
N SER A 39 -5.57 -8.07 -6.59
CA SER A 39 -4.32 -7.71 -7.29
C SER A 39 -3.62 -6.49 -6.70
N THR A 40 -4.37 -5.52 -6.17
CA THR A 40 -3.81 -4.29 -5.58
C THR A 40 -3.35 -4.50 -4.15
N ALA A 41 -2.48 -3.62 -3.63
CA ALA A 41 -2.06 -3.67 -2.23
C ALA A 41 -3.28 -3.60 -1.28
N GLY A 42 -4.24 -2.70 -1.57
CA GLY A 42 -5.52 -2.60 -0.86
C GLY A 42 -6.34 -3.89 -0.92
N GLY A 43 -6.43 -4.51 -2.10
CA GLY A 43 -7.10 -5.79 -2.31
C GLY A 43 -6.52 -6.95 -1.51
N LYS A 44 -5.19 -7.08 -1.50
CA LYS A 44 -4.49 -8.10 -0.69
C LYS A 44 -4.67 -7.85 0.80
N GLY A 45 -4.60 -6.59 1.21
CA GLY A 45 -4.87 -6.18 2.58
C GLY A 45 -6.30 -6.49 3.01
N ALA A 46 -7.27 -6.21 2.14
CA ALA A 46 -8.68 -6.52 2.36
C ALA A 46 -8.89 -8.02 2.49
N GLN A 47 -8.28 -8.83 1.62
CA GLN A 47 -8.42 -10.28 1.68
C GLN A 47 -7.98 -10.82 3.04
N VAL A 48 -6.81 -10.41 3.53
CA VAL A 48 -6.30 -10.85 4.84
C VAL A 48 -7.16 -10.32 5.98
N TYR A 49 -7.47 -9.03 5.98
CA TYR A 49 -8.27 -8.41 7.03
C TYR A 49 -9.65 -9.07 7.15
N CYS A 50 -10.36 -9.16 6.03
CA CYS A 50 -11.70 -9.72 5.96
C CYS A 50 -11.73 -11.18 6.38
N PHE A 51 -10.77 -11.99 5.89
CA PHE A 51 -10.65 -13.40 6.24
C PHE A 51 -10.37 -13.61 7.74
N MET A 52 -9.43 -12.85 8.30
CA MET A 52 -9.10 -12.99 9.72
C MET A 52 -10.27 -12.58 10.61
N ARG A 53 -10.98 -11.51 10.26
CA ARG A 53 -12.17 -11.05 10.99
C ARG A 53 -13.32 -12.05 10.89
N SER A 54 -13.58 -12.65 9.73
CA SER A 54 -14.62 -13.69 9.59
C SER A 54 -14.25 -14.97 10.35
N ALA A 55 -12.96 -15.26 10.52
CA ALA A 55 -12.46 -16.35 11.35
C ALA A 55 -12.49 -16.07 12.86
N GLY A 56 -13.01 -14.91 13.30
CA GLY A 56 -13.17 -14.56 14.72
C GLY A 56 -11.94 -13.90 15.37
N ASN A 57 -10.95 -13.45 14.58
CA ASN A 57 -9.82 -12.70 15.12
C ASN A 57 -10.23 -11.27 15.51
N SER A 58 -9.53 -10.70 16.48
CA SER A 58 -9.73 -9.30 16.89
C SER A 58 -9.33 -8.32 15.78
N HIS A 59 -9.83 -7.08 15.90
CA HIS A 59 -9.47 -5.98 15.00
C HIS A 59 -7.94 -5.82 14.90
N ASP A 60 -7.25 -5.66 16.03
CA ASP A 60 -5.81 -5.33 16.04
C ASP A 60 -4.95 -6.39 15.35
N VAL A 61 -5.21 -7.68 15.59
CA VAL A 61 -4.44 -8.77 14.99
C VAL A 61 -4.67 -8.81 13.49
N SER A 62 -5.93 -8.73 13.07
CA SER A 62 -6.31 -8.74 11.65
C SER A 62 -5.77 -7.51 10.91
N TRP A 63 -5.83 -6.34 11.56
CA TRP A 63 -5.34 -5.07 11.03
C TRP A 63 -3.83 -5.06 10.88
N ASN A 64 -3.08 -5.50 11.91
CA ASN A 64 -1.62 -5.52 11.86
C ASN A 64 -1.09 -6.42 10.73
N ALA A 65 -1.72 -7.57 10.53
CA ALA A 65 -1.36 -8.49 9.43
C ALA A 65 -1.62 -7.86 8.05
N ALA A 66 -2.81 -7.28 7.86
CA ALA A 66 -3.17 -6.62 6.61
C ALA A 66 -2.29 -5.39 6.32
N TYR A 67 -2.10 -4.51 7.31
CA TYR A 67 -1.30 -3.30 7.16
C TYR A 67 0.17 -3.61 6.85
N ALA A 68 0.76 -4.62 7.49
CA ALA A 68 2.12 -5.05 7.19
C ALA A 68 2.27 -5.55 5.74
N LEU A 69 1.24 -6.17 5.17
CA LEU A 69 1.22 -6.56 3.76
C LEU A 69 1.10 -5.34 2.84
N ILE A 70 0.12 -4.47 3.09
CA ILE A 70 -0.10 -3.25 2.30
C ILE A 70 1.18 -2.41 2.26
N LYS A 71 1.78 -2.15 3.42
CA LYS A 71 3.00 -1.35 3.55
C LYS A 71 4.18 -1.91 2.75
N ARG A 72 4.28 -3.23 2.59
CA ARG A 72 5.33 -3.89 1.79
C ARG A 72 5.04 -3.85 0.30
N GLN A 73 3.77 -3.87 -0.08
CA GLN A 73 3.31 -3.96 -1.47
C GLN A 73 3.02 -2.59 -2.09
N SER A 74 2.87 -1.54 -1.28
CA SER A 74 2.71 -0.16 -1.76
C SER A 74 4.03 0.30 -2.38
N ALA A 75 4.09 0.44 -3.69
CA ALA A 75 5.28 0.83 -4.46
C ALA A 75 5.71 2.32 -4.28
N SER A 76 5.28 2.96 -3.19
CA SER A 76 5.49 4.39 -2.96
C SER A 76 6.78 4.66 -2.18
N MET A 77 7.48 5.74 -2.57
CA MET A 77 8.64 6.28 -1.84
C MET A 77 8.26 6.77 -0.44
N PHE A 78 6.96 6.98 -0.17
CA PHE A 78 6.41 7.25 1.15
C PHE A 78 5.76 5.99 1.70
N LYS A 79 6.15 5.59 2.92
CA LYS A 79 5.50 4.49 3.63
C LYS A 79 4.00 4.82 3.75
N THR A 80 3.14 3.97 3.19
CA THR A 80 1.68 4.09 3.34
C THR A 80 1.34 4.26 4.81
N SER A 81 0.61 5.33 5.14
CA SER A 81 0.15 5.55 6.50
C SER A 81 -0.96 4.56 6.87
N PRO A 82 -1.16 4.26 8.16
CA PRO A 82 -2.28 3.42 8.61
C PRO A 82 -3.64 3.90 8.09
N GLU A 83 -3.84 5.22 8.04
CA GLU A 83 -5.07 5.86 7.59
C GLU A 83 -5.29 5.63 6.09
N HIS A 84 -4.23 5.77 5.28
CA HIS A 84 -4.32 5.53 3.85
C HIS A 84 -4.51 4.03 3.53
N ALA A 85 -3.91 3.14 4.32
CA ALA A 85 -4.15 1.70 4.21
C ALA A 85 -5.60 1.31 4.50
N ALA A 86 -6.23 1.97 5.49
CA ALA A 86 -7.63 1.73 5.83
C ALA A 86 -8.54 2.09 4.66
N VAL A 87 -8.29 3.24 4.02
CA VAL A 87 -9.02 3.67 2.81
C VAL A 87 -8.84 2.68 1.68
N MET A 88 -7.61 2.25 1.38
CA MET A 88 -7.37 1.26 0.32
C MET A 88 -8.08 -0.08 0.54
N ILE A 89 -8.19 -0.54 1.80
CA ILE A 89 -8.98 -1.74 2.12
C ILE A 89 -10.46 -1.49 1.86
N THR A 90 -10.99 -0.35 2.33
CA THR A 90 -12.42 -0.03 2.17
C THR A 90 -12.82 0.13 0.72
N GLU A 91 -11.98 0.77 -0.10
CA GLU A 91 -12.19 0.89 -1.54
C GLU A 91 -12.25 -0.48 -2.20
N ALA A 92 -11.32 -1.39 -1.87
CA ALA A 92 -11.31 -2.73 -2.43
C ALA A 92 -12.58 -3.53 -2.08
N VAL A 93 -13.02 -3.45 -0.81
CA VAL A 93 -14.22 -4.17 -0.33
C VAL A 93 -15.50 -3.63 -0.98
N VAL A 94 -15.63 -2.31 -1.12
CA VAL A 94 -16.82 -1.69 -1.71
C VAL A 94 -16.87 -1.86 -3.23
N GLN A 95 -15.72 -1.81 -3.91
CA GLN A 95 -15.66 -2.03 -5.36
C GLN A 95 -16.00 -3.49 -5.74
N ASN A 96 -15.66 -4.46 -4.89
CA ASN A 96 -15.83 -5.88 -5.20
C ASN A 96 -16.42 -6.66 -4.00
N PRO A 97 -17.68 -6.40 -3.60
CA PRO A 97 -18.26 -7.01 -2.41
C PRO A 97 -18.38 -8.54 -2.52
N GLY A 98 -18.51 -9.09 -3.73
CA GLY A 98 -18.53 -10.54 -3.97
C GLY A 98 -17.21 -11.24 -3.62
N SER A 99 -16.09 -10.53 -3.70
CA SER A 99 -14.77 -11.07 -3.36
C SER A 99 -14.45 -11.01 -1.86
N PHE A 100 -15.23 -10.21 -1.10
CA PHE A 100 -15.06 -9.99 0.33
C PHE A 100 -16.40 -10.15 1.06
N PRO A 101 -17.01 -11.35 1.01
CA PRO A 101 -18.32 -11.58 1.60
C PRO A 101 -18.28 -11.21 3.07
N ASP A 102 -19.35 -10.55 3.53
CA ASP A 102 -19.56 -10.18 4.93
C ASP A 102 -18.53 -9.21 5.54
N CYS A 103 -17.53 -8.75 4.78
CA CYS A 103 -16.47 -7.90 5.33
C CYS A 103 -16.92 -6.46 5.62
N GLY A 104 -17.99 -6.00 4.96
CA GLY A 104 -18.56 -4.66 5.17
C GLY A 104 -18.83 -4.35 6.64
N ARG A 105 -19.22 -5.35 7.43
CA ARG A 105 -19.50 -5.21 8.88
C ARG A 105 -18.26 -4.85 9.71
N TYR A 106 -17.05 -5.10 9.20
CA TYR A 106 -15.79 -4.89 9.90
C TYR A 106 -15.11 -3.56 9.55
N LEU A 107 -15.51 -2.90 8.46
CA LEU A 107 -14.84 -1.72 7.91
C LEU A 107 -14.82 -0.54 8.89
N GLY A 108 -15.86 -0.34 9.69
CA GLY A 108 -15.93 0.77 10.66
C GLY A 108 -14.76 0.76 11.65
N SER A 109 -14.34 -0.42 12.09
CA SER A 109 -13.26 -0.53 13.08
C SER A 109 -11.88 -0.11 12.54
N LEU A 110 -11.71 -0.02 11.21
CA LEU A 110 -10.48 0.50 10.58
C LEU A 110 -10.21 1.97 10.92
N PHE A 111 -11.24 2.72 11.32
CA PHE A 111 -11.16 4.17 11.55
C PHE A 111 -11.33 4.58 13.00
N GLU A 112 -11.56 3.65 13.94
CA GLU A 112 -11.77 3.96 15.37
C GLU A 112 -10.61 4.75 15.98
N LYS A 113 -9.37 4.39 15.62
CA LYS A 113 -8.15 5.06 16.09
C LYS A 113 -7.99 6.47 15.53
N ALA A 114 -8.41 6.71 14.30
CA ALA A 114 -8.39 8.04 13.68
C ALA A 114 -9.45 8.94 14.33
N ALA A 115 -10.68 8.43 14.46
CA ALA A 115 -11.77 9.14 15.12
C ALA A 115 -11.43 9.54 16.57
N ALA A 116 -10.77 8.65 17.33
CA ALA A 116 -10.32 8.97 18.68
C ALA A 116 -9.26 10.10 18.72
N ARG A 117 -8.37 10.17 17.71
CA ARG A 117 -7.40 11.25 17.59
C ARG A 117 -8.06 12.57 17.22
N ASP A 118 -9.02 12.55 16.32
CA ASP A 118 -9.75 13.75 15.91
C ASP A 118 -10.59 14.30 17.07
N ALA A 119 -11.22 13.42 17.85
CA ALA A 119 -11.91 13.80 19.08
C ALA A 119 -10.96 14.42 20.12
N ALA A 120 -9.77 13.84 20.31
CA ALA A 120 -8.76 14.37 21.20
C ALA A 120 -8.17 15.71 20.71
N ALA A 121 -8.04 15.90 19.39
CA ALA A 121 -7.59 17.14 18.79
C ALA A 121 -8.65 18.26 18.88
N GLY A 122 -9.93 17.91 18.75
CA GLY A 122 -11.05 18.83 18.95
C GLY A 122 -11.32 19.17 20.42
N ALA A 123 -10.83 18.36 21.35
CA ALA A 123 -10.91 18.58 22.79
C ALA A 123 -9.71 19.35 23.37
N ALA A 124 -8.80 19.85 22.53
CA ALA A 124 -7.74 20.75 22.99
C ALA A 124 -8.39 21.98 23.65
N PRO A 125 -8.09 22.29 24.93
CA PRO A 125 -8.66 23.46 25.57
C PRO A 125 -8.20 24.69 24.81
N SER A 126 -9.15 25.58 24.46
CA SER A 126 -8.81 26.94 24.05
C SER A 126 -7.83 27.51 25.08
N PRO A 127 -6.76 28.22 24.67
CA PRO A 127 -5.95 28.95 25.63
C PRO A 127 -6.88 29.99 26.25
N SER A 128 -7.36 29.73 27.46
CA SER A 128 -8.02 30.72 28.29
C SER A 128 -7.00 31.82 28.52
N THR A 129 -7.13 32.92 27.79
CA THR A 129 -6.41 34.16 28.05
C THR A 129 -6.74 34.58 29.48
N THR A 130 -5.88 34.19 30.41
CA THR A 130 -5.95 34.67 31.80
C THR A 130 -5.38 36.08 31.76
N THR A 131 -6.27 37.06 31.68
CA THR A 131 -5.94 38.46 31.91
C THR A 131 -5.50 38.61 33.36
N SER A 132 -4.19 38.62 33.61
CA SER A 132 -3.63 39.06 34.90
C SER A 132 -3.59 40.58 34.92
N PRO A 133 -4.11 41.26 35.97
CA PRO A 133 -3.71 42.62 36.27
C PRO A 133 -2.34 42.60 36.95
N ALA A 134 -1.59 43.67 36.72
CA ALA A 134 -0.24 43.90 37.21
C ALA A 134 -0.05 43.69 38.72
N GLY A 135 1.12 43.18 39.11
CA GLY A 135 1.65 43.37 40.45
C GLY A 135 2.60 42.27 40.93
N GLY A 136 3.86 42.63 41.18
CA GLY A 136 4.64 42.01 42.25
C GLY A 136 5.78 41.08 41.80
N ALA A 137 7.00 41.52 42.12
CA ALA A 137 8.24 40.77 42.03
C ALA A 137 8.25 39.49 42.89
N GLY A 138 8.99 38.47 42.44
CA GLY A 138 9.28 37.28 43.24
C GLY A 138 10.13 36.27 42.50
N SER A 139 11.45 36.31 42.73
CA SER A 139 12.41 35.26 42.35
C SER A 139 12.08 33.92 43.00
N GLY A 140 12.19 32.81 42.26
CA GLY A 140 12.19 31.47 42.86
C GLY A 140 11.93 30.31 41.91
N SER A 141 13.02 29.69 41.45
CA SER A 141 13.19 28.25 41.18
C SER A 141 12.19 27.52 40.27
N ALA A 142 12.61 27.19 39.04
CA ALA A 142 12.00 26.15 38.21
C ALA A 142 12.96 24.96 37.98
N PRO A 143 12.47 23.71 37.87
CA PRO A 143 13.26 22.49 37.99
C PRO A 143 13.70 21.86 36.66
N GLN A 144 14.76 21.04 36.80
CA GLN A 144 15.31 19.96 35.97
C GLN A 144 14.98 19.88 34.46
N ARG A 145 16.05 20.06 33.68
CA ARG A 145 16.17 19.79 32.24
C ARG A 145 17.08 18.57 32.02
N THR A 146 16.56 17.36 32.19
CA THR A 146 17.24 16.06 31.97
C THR A 146 16.08 15.05 31.90
N ASP A 147 15.73 14.33 30.84
CA ASP A 147 16.49 13.64 29.79
C ASP A 147 15.62 13.56 28.53
N ARG A 148 16.15 13.99 27.37
CA ARG A 148 15.44 13.91 26.08
C ARG A 148 16.10 12.97 25.07
N TYR A 149 17.28 12.42 25.34
CA TYR A 149 17.97 11.54 24.38
C TYR A 149 18.90 10.57 25.10
N ALA A 150 18.51 9.30 25.17
CA ALA A 150 19.43 8.18 25.31
C ALA A 150 19.30 7.33 24.03
N TYR A 151 20.43 7.18 23.34
CA TYR A 151 20.62 6.43 22.10
C TYR A 151 20.75 4.94 22.39
#